data_AF-A0A525IFZ3-F1
#
_entry.id   AF-A0A525IFZ3-F1
#
_cell.length_a   1.000
_cell.length_b   1.000
_cell.length_c   1.000
_cell.angle_alpha   90.00
_cell.angle_beta   90.00
_cell.angle_gamma   90.00
#
_symmetry.space_group_name_H-M   'P 1'
#
loop_
_entity.id
_entity.type
_entity.pdbx_description
1 polymer ?
#
loop_
_entity_poly.entity_id
_entity_poly.type
_entity_poly.pdbx_seq_one_letter_code
_entity_poly.pdbx_strand_id
1 'polypeptide(L)'
;MKAIIALATLALTIQSAAAATSATPPSDDSTVTGFWQQADDDGHVNAWFYFSRVHGLYEGRIVKMFAQPDKPSFDTCARCPGNQKDAPMLGLTIVKGMKRDGLHYQDGTIMDPRDGMSFGAELDLSPDGQKLSVRGYLGLPMLGQTQVWTRLPDETMAPADIPPDSVSPSSD
;
A
#
# COMPACT_ATOMS: atom_id res chain seq x y z
N MET A 1 -38.54 74.33 37.23
CA MET A 1 -37.65 73.81 36.16
C MET A 1 -36.92 72.60 36.75
N LYS A 2 -37.27 71.38 36.32
CA LYS A 2 -36.68 70.11 36.83
C LYS A 2 -35.89 69.45 35.71
N ALA A 3 -34.63 69.13 35.99
CA ALA A 3 -33.72 68.42 35.11
C ALA A 3 -34.10 66.94 35.01
N ILE A 4 -33.88 66.34 33.84
CA ILE A 4 -33.86 64.88 33.66
C ILE A 4 -32.61 64.56 32.83
N ILE A 5 -31.62 63.97 33.49
CA ILE A 5 -30.39 63.47 32.89
C ILE A 5 -30.68 62.02 32.48
N ALA A 6 -30.68 61.73 31.18
CA ALA A 6 -30.78 60.36 30.67
C ALA A 6 -29.38 59.73 30.65
N LEU A 7 -29.15 58.74 31.51
CA LEU A 7 -27.97 57.88 31.47
C LEU A 7 -28.05 56.95 30.25
N ALA A 8 -27.09 57.05 29.34
CA ALA A 8 -26.88 56.06 28.29
C ALA A 8 -26.08 54.88 28.86
N THR A 9 -26.72 53.72 29.00
CA THR A 9 -26.08 52.45 29.36
C THR A 9 -25.46 51.83 28.11
N LEU A 10 -24.14 51.80 28.05
CA LEU A 10 -23.37 51.12 27.00
C LEU A 10 -23.28 49.63 27.36
N ALA A 11 -24.03 48.77 26.68
CA ALA A 11 -23.95 47.32 26.85
C ALA A 11 -22.81 46.77 25.98
N LEU A 12 -21.74 46.26 26.60
CA LEU A 12 -20.60 45.64 25.94
C LEU A 12 -20.84 44.12 25.83
N THR A 13 -21.21 43.63 24.65
CA THR A 13 -21.38 42.19 24.41
C THR A 13 -20.03 41.55 24.08
N ILE A 14 -19.58 40.63 24.92
CA ILE A 14 -18.38 39.81 24.69
C ILE A 14 -18.76 38.70 23.71
N GLN A 15 -18.20 38.72 22.50
CA GLN A 15 -18.43 37.71 21.47
C GLN A 15 -17.35 36.64 21.56
N SER A 16 -17.70 35.48 22.11
CA SER A 16 -16.81 34.32 22.16
C SER A 16 -16.63 33.74 20.76
N ALA A 17 -15.46 33.92 20.17
CA ALA A 17 -15.07 33.25 18.94
C ALA A 17 -14.69 31.79 19.24
N ALA A 18 -15.60 30.86 18.99
CA ALA A 18 -15.28 29.43 18.98
C ALA A 18 -14.40 29.13 17.77
N ALA A 19 -13.12 28.82 17.99
CA ALA A 19 -12.23 28.34 16.95
C ALA A 19 -12.70 26.94 16.53
N ALA A 20 -13.36 26.85 15.39
CA ALA A 20 -13.69 25.57 14.77
C ALA A 20 -12.41 24.93 14.26
N THR A 21 -11.93 23.90 14.96
CA THR A 21 -10.87 23.01 14.46
C THR A 21 -11.44 22.23 13.28
N SER A 22 -11.07 22.62 12.07
CA SER A 22 -11.37 21.85 10.86
C SER A 22 -10.55 20.56 10.91
N ALA A 23 -11.20 19.42 11.14
CA ALA A 23 -10.58 18.13 10.87
C ALA A 23 -10.51 17.97 9.35
N THR A 24 -9.30 18.09 8.78
CA THR A 24 -9.08 17.78 7.35
C THR A 24 -9.41 16.31 7.12
N PRO A 25 -10.39 15.96 6.28
CA PRO A 25 -10.61 14.56 5.91
C PRO A 25 -9.35 14.01 5.22
N PRO A 26 -9.07 12.70 5.33
CA PRO A 26 -7.95 12.10 4.61
C PRO A 26 -8.07 12.43 3.12
N SER A 27 -6.99 12.89 2.52
CA SER A 27 -6.91 13.16 1.09
C SER A 27 -7.11 11.85 0.31
N ASP A 28 -8.12 11.82 -0.56
CA ASP A 28 -8.47 10.68 -1.44
C ASP A 28 -7.34 10.24 -2.39
N ASP A 29 -6.28 11.04 -2.48
CA ASP A 29 -5.10 10.83 -3.33
C ASP A 29 -4.17 9.71 -2.84
N SER A 30 -4.22 9.36 -1.56
CA SER A 30 -3.36 8.29 -1.00
C SER A 30 -3.78 6.93 -1.57
N THR A 31 -2.93 6.33 -2.40
CA THR A 31 -3.18 5.04 -3.06
C THR A 31 -2.01 4.07 -2.87
N VAL A 32 -2.26 2.77 -3.00
CA VAL A 32 -1.21 1.74 -2.90
C VAL A 32 -0.21 1.80 -4.07
N THR A 33 -0.53 2.45 -5.19
CA THR A 33 0.36 2.60 -6.34
C THR A 33 1.74 3.16 -5.94
N GLY A 34 2.80 2.66 -6.56
CA GLY A 34 4.18 3.09 -6.29
C GLY A 34 5.02 2.01 -5.61
N PHE A 35 6.12 2.44 -5.00
CA PHE A 35 7.16 1.54 -4.50
C PHE A 35 7.02 1.24 -3.01
N TRP A 36 7.27 -0.02 -2.66
CA TRP A 36 7.17 -0.52 -1.30
C TRP A 36 8.36 -1.40 -0.95
N GLN A 37 8.87 -1.25 0.26
CA GLN A 37 9.95 -2.04 0.82
C GLN A 37 9.40 -3.06 1.81
N GLN A 38 9.78 -4.32 1.61
CA GLN A 38 9.59 -5.39 2.59
C GLN A 38 10.93 -5.66 3.29
N ALA A 39 10.88 -5.73 4.60
CA ALA A 39 11.98 -6.16 5.46
C ALA A 39 11.52 -7.28 6.38
N ASP A 40 12.47 -8.06 6.90
CA ASP A 40 12.21 -8.99 7.99
C ASP A 40 12.14 -8.27 9.36
N ASP A 41 11.86 -9.04 10.42
CA ASP A 41 11.73 -8.51 11.79
C ASP A 41 13.06 -7.96 12.35
N ASP A 42 14.20 -8.36 11.77
CA ASP A 42 15.54 -7.88 12.12
C ASP A 42 15.92 -6.60 11.33
N GLY A 43 15.07 -6.17 10.39
CA GLY A 43 15.25 -4.97 9.57
C GLY A 43 16.05 -5.19 8.28
N HIS A 44 16.37 -6.44 7.92
CA HIS A 44 17.01 -6.73 6.63
C HIS A 44 15.99 -6.59 5.50
N VAL A 45 16.33 -5.76 4.52
CA VAL A 45 15.50 -5.55 3.33
C VAL A 45 15.61 -6.76 2.43
N ASN A 46 14.49 -7.39 2.10
CA ASN A 46 14.49 -8.60 1.26
C ASN A 46 14.11 -8.29 -0.18
N ALA A 47 13.13 -7.40 -0.37
CA ALA A 47 12.64 -7.06 -1.69
C ALA A 47 11.97 -5.69 -1.73
N TRP A 48 11.97 -5.12 -2.93
CA TRP A 48 11.12 -3.99 -3.29
C TRP A 48 10.03 -4.43 -4.26
N PHE A 49 8.86 -3.84 -4.09
CA PHE A 49 7.67 -4.11 -4.86
C PHE A 49 7.18 -2.84 -5.53
N TYR A 50 6.61 -2.98 -6.71
CA TYR A 50 5.90 -1.92 -7.40
C TYR A 50 4.44 -2.29 -7.56
N PHE A 51 3.57 -1.44 -7.01
CA PHE A 51 2.13 -1.56 -7.17
C PHE A 51 1.62 -0.68 -8.30
N SER A 52 0.72 -1.23 -9.09
CA SER A 52 0.06 -0.53 -10.20
C SER A 52 -1.40 -0.93 -10.34
N ARG A 53 -2.17 -0.12 -11.08
CA ARG A 53 -3.57 -0.43 -11.38
C ARG A 53 -3.67 -1.04 -12.79
N VAL A 54 -4.23 -2.24 -12.87
CA VAL A 54 -4.46 -3.01 -14.11
C VAL A 54 -5.94 -3.33 -14.21
N HIS A 55 -6.61 -2.86 -15.27
CA HIS A 55 -8.05 -3.07 -15.50
C HIS A 55 -8.94 -2.72 -14.29
N GLY A 56 -8.59 -1.66 -13.56
CA GLY A 56 -9.34 -1.21 -12.38
C GLY A 56 -8.99 -1.92 -11.07
N LEU A 57 -8.25 -3.03 -11.12
CA LEU A 57 -7.73 -3.77 -9.97
C LEU A 57 -6.29 -3.36 -9.68
N TYR A 58 -5.83 -3.62 -8.47
CA TYR A 58 -4.46 -3.34 -8.04
C TYR A 58 -3.63 -4.61 -7.97
N GLU A 59 -2.39 -4.51 -8.43
CA GLU A 59 -1.43 -5.60 -8.49
C GLU A 59 -0.06 -5.15 -8.01
N GLY A 60 0.68 -6.05 -7.37
CA GLY A 60 2.02 -5.81 -6.85
C GLY A 60 3.02 -6.82 -7.40
N ARG A 61 4.10 -6.31 -8.00
CA ARG A 61 5.17 -7.13 -8.58
C ARG A 61 6.53 -6.87 -7.94
N ILE A 62 7.39 -7.89 -7.95
CA ILE A 62 8.75 -7.80 -7.45
C ILE A 62 9.58 -6.99 -8.45
N VAL A 63 10.25 -5.93 -7.98
CA VAL A 63 11.12 -5.10 -8.83
C VAL A 63 12.58 -5.12 -8.41
N LYS A 64 12.86 -5.54 -7.18
CA LYS A 64 14.23 -5.76 -6.70
C LYS A 64 14.22 -6.81 -5.61
N MET A 65 15.26 -7.65 -5.60
CA MET A 65 15.53 -8.61 -4.53
C MET A 65 16.94 -8.36 -4.00
N PHE A 66 17.12 -8.60 -2.71
CA PHE A 66 18.39 -8.47 -2.02
C PHE A 66 18.84 -9.84 -1.55
N ALA A 67 20.08 -10.20 -1.87
CA ALA A 67 20.64 -11.48 -1.44
C ALA A 67 20.78 -11.50 0.09
N GLN A 68 20.31 -12.58 0.71
CA GLN A 68 20.58 -12.83 2.11
C GLN A 68 21.72 -13.86 2.23
N PRO A 69 22.71 -13.64 3.12
CA PRO A 69 23.86 -14.54 3.26
C PRO A 69 23.47 -16.00 3.53
N ASP A 70 22.39 -16.21 4.29
CA ASP A 70 21.98 -17.53 4.78
C ASP A 70 20.70 -18.07 4.11
N LYS A 71 20.25 -17.46 2.99
CA LYS A 71 19.08 -17.94 2.25
C LYS A 71 19.45 -18.22 0.78
N PRO A 72 18.86 -19.26 0.18
CA PRO A 72 18.98 -19.46 -1.26
C PRO A 72 18.39 -18.27 -2.02
N SER A 73 19.11 -17.80 -3.03
CA SER A 73 18.55 -16.91 -4.05
C SER A 73 17.76 -17.72 -5.05
N PHE A 74 16.68 -17.14 -5.57
CA PHE A 74 15.86 -17.73 -6.61
C PHE A 74 15.83 -16.75 -7.78
N ASP A 75 16.21 -17.21 -8.97
CA ASP A 75 16.16 -16.39 -10.19
C ASP A 75 14.82 -16.56 -10.91
N THR A 76 14.17 -17.72 -10.74
CA THR A 76 12.90 -18.10 -11.36
C THR A 76 11.95 -18.75 -10.37
N CYS A 77 10.64 -18.60 -10.58
CA CYS A 77 9.64 -19.29 -9.77
C CYS A 77 9.37 -20.72 -10.25
N ALA A 78 10.25 -21.66 -9.91
CA ALA A 78 10.19 -23.03 -10.41
C ALA A 78 8.90 -23.80 -10.01
N ARG A 79 8.31 -23.42 -8.88
CA ARG A 79 7.11 -24.07 -8.29
C ARG A 79 5.82 -23.31 -8.52
N CYS A 80 5.87 -22.15 -9.17
CA CYS A 80 4.67 -21.39 -9.49
C CYS A 80 3.73 -22.19 -10.42
N PRO A 81 2.41 -22.00 -10.30
CA PRO A 81 1.45 -22.63 -11.19
C PRO A 81 1.31 -21.90 -12.53
N GLY A 82 0.79 -22.62 -13.54
CA GLY A 82 0.34 -22.04 -14.79
C GLY A 82 1.44 -21.29 -15.56
N ASN A 83 1.10 -20.11 -16.07
CA ASN A 83 2.02 -19.24 -16.82
C ASN A 83 3.07 -18.55 -15.94
N GLN A 84 2.95 -18.61 -14.62
CA GLN A 84 3.97 -18.11 -13.69
C GLN A 84 5.09 -19.14 -13.45
N LYS A 85 4.92 -20.39 -13.91
CA LYS A 85 5.92 -21.45 -13.76
C LYS A 85 7.20 -21.09 -14.51
N ASP A 86 8.33 -21.20 -13.81
CA ASP A 86 9.68 -20.90 -14.31
C ASP A 86 9.85 -19.43 -14.77
N ALA A 87 8.89 -18.55 -14.48
CA ALA A 87 8.97 -17.14 -14.80
C ALA A 87 10.08 -16.45 -13.96
N PRO A 88 10.77 -15.45 -14.52
CA PRO A 88 11.73 -14.63 -13.77
C PRO A 88 11.11 -14.04 -12.51
N MET A 89 11.86 -14.07 -11.40
CA MET A 89 11.40 -13.50 -10.13
C MET A 89 11.24 -11.98 -10.22
N LEU A 90 12.17 -11.30 -10.89
CA LEU A 90 12.02 -9.88 -11.21
C LEU A 90 10.92 -9.71 -12.25
N GLY A 91 9.97 -8.81 -11.97
CA GLY A 91 8.77 -8.61 -12.76
C GLY A 91 7.61 -9.52 -12.36
N LEU A 92 7.82 -10.51 -11.49
CA LEU A 92 6.76 -11.43 -11.11
C LEU A 92 5.70 -10.75 -10.26
N THR A 93 4.47 -10.71 -10.79
CA THR A 93 3.29 -10.25 -10.07
C THR A 93 2.86 -11.30 -9.04
N ILE A 94 3.03 -10.97 -7.75
CA ILE A 94 2.70 -11.86 -6.64
C ILE A 94 1.44 -11.44 -5.88
N VAL A 95 1.05 -10.15 -5.94
CA VAL A 95 -0.22 -9.65 -5.40
C VAL A 95 -1.13 -9.34 -6.57
N LYS A 96 -2.33 -9.92 -6.60
CA LYS A 96 -3.26 -9.80 -7.73
C LYS A 96 -4.70 -9.54 -7.30
N GLY A 97 -5.46 -8.87 -8.18
CA GLY A 97 -6.91 -8.80 -8.08
C GLY A 97 -7.45 -7.91 -6.96
N MET A 98 -6.63 -7.03 -6.39
CA MET A 98 -7.01 -6.22 -5.24
C MET A 98 -8.04 -5.16 -5.63
N LYS A 99 -9.19 -5.16 -4.95
CA LYS A 99 -10.25 -4.15 -5.11
C LYS A 99 -10.13 -3.12 -4.01
N ARG A 100 -10.06 -1.83 -4.38
CA ARG A 100 -9.94 -0.72 -3.43
C ARG A 100 -11.30 -0.33 -2.85
N ASP A 101 -11.36 -0.20 -1.53
CA ASP A 101 -12.42 0.43 -0.74
C ASP A 101 -11.76 1.43 0.24
N GLY A 102 -11.68 2.70 -0.17
CA GLY A 102 -10.96 3.74 0.59
C GLY A 102 -9.46 3.43 0.73
N LEU A 103 -9.03 3.16 1.96
CA LEU A 103 -7.65 2.77 2.31
C LEU A 103 -7.47 1.24 2.41
N HIS A 104 -8.56 0.48 2.30
CA HIS A 104 -8.58 -0.97 2.36
C HIS A 104 -8.61 -1.56 0.94
N TYR A 105 -7.95 -2.70 0.75
CA TYR A 105 -7.91 -3.41 -0.52
C TYR A 105 -8.17 -4.90 -0.26
N GLN A 106 -9.16 -5.47 -0.93
CA GLN A 106 -9.70 -6.80 -0.60
C GLN A 106 -9.98 -7.66 -1.84
N ASP A 107 -10.45 -8.88 -1.61
CA ASP A 107 -10.74 -9.92 -2.61
C ASP A 107 -9.55 -10.35 -3.48
N GLY A 108 -8.34 -9.96 -3.08
CA GLY A 108 -7.13 -10.26 -3.81
C GLY A 108 -6.50 -11.58 -3.39
N THR A 109 -5.38 -11.87 -4.03
CA THR A 109 -4.52 -13.00 -3.68
C THR A 109 -3.06 -12.55 -3.54
N ILE A 110 -2.31 -13.27 -2.71
CA ILE A 110 -0.86 -13.18 -2.65
C ILE A 110 -0.26 -14.57 -2.85
N MET A 111 0.73 -14.68 -3.73
CA MET A 111 1.46 -15.90 -4.00
C MET A 111 2.86 -15.80 -3.39
N ASP A 112 3.30 -16.84 -2.66
CA ASP A 112 4.69 -16.99 -2.29
C ASP A 112 5.45 -17.60 -3.48
N PRO A 113 6.35 -16.87 -4.14
CA PRO A 113 7.06 -17.38 -5.31
C PRO A 113 8.14 -18.41 -4.94
N ARG A 114 8.42 -18.62 -3.65
CA ARG A 114 9.38 -19.65 -3.22
C ARG A 114 8.76 -21.04 -3.36
N ASP A 115 7.49 -21.21 -3.00
CA ASP A 115 6.81 -22.51 -3.05
C ASP A 115 5.62 -22.57 -4.02
N GLY A 116 5.23 -21.43 -4.61
CA GLY A 116 4.13 -21.32 -5.56
C GLY A 116 2.76 -21.32 -4.90
N MET A 117 2.68 -21.33 -3.56
CA MET A 117 1.41 -21.34 -2.85
C MET A 117 0.73 -19.98 -2.92
N SER A 118 -0.58 -19.99 -3.21
CA SER A 118 -1.40 -18.79 -3.28
C SER A 118 -2.39 -18.74 -2.13
N PHE A 119 -2.54 -17.55 -1.55
CA PHE A 119 -3.35 -17.27 -0.37
C PHE A 119 -4.34 -16.14 -0.68
N GLY A 120 -5.45 -16.09 0.05
CA GLY A 120 -6.30 -14.90 0.06
C GLY A 120 -5.53 -13.72 0.65
N ALA A 121 -5.79 -12.50 0.18
CA ALA A 121 -5.03 -11.35 0.63
C ALA A 121 -5.85 -10.08 0.77
N GLU A 122 -5.46 -9.28 1.77
CA GLU A 122 -5.99 -7.94 2.06
C GLU A 122 -4.83 -6.97 2.27
N LEU A 123 -5.01 -5.71 1.88
CA LEU A 123 -4.05 -4.64 2.12
C LEU A 123 -4.71 -3.47 2.86
N ASP A 124 -4.03 -2.94 3.86
CA ASP A 124 -4.46 -1.72 4.56
C ASP A 124 -3.39 -0.64 4.41
N LEU A 125 -3.73 0.45 3.74
CA LEU A 125 -2.88 1.61 3.60
C LEU A 125 -3.06 2.52 4.81
N SER A 126 -1.95 2.92 5.45
CA SER A 126 -2.03 3.91 6.52
C SER A 126 -2.54 5.26 5.99
N PRO A 127 -3.21 6.08 6.82
CA PRO A 127 -3.74 7.38 6.38
C PRO A 127 -2.69 8.34 5.80
N ASP A 128 -1.44 8.26 6.26
CA ASP A 128 -0.30 9.03 5.76
C ASP A 128 0.34 8.45 4.48
N GLY A 129 -0.16 7.30 4.01
CA GLY A 129 0.34 6.58 2.84
C GLY A 129 1.70 5.92 3.03
N GLN A 130 2.30 5.94 4.23
CA GLN A 130 3.69 5.52 4.45
C GLN A 130 3.85 4.04 4.81
N LYS A 131 2.78 3.38 5.26
CA LYS A 131 2.78 1.97 5.66
C LYS A 131 1.69 1.21 4.93
N LEU A 132 2.01 -0.01 4.52
CA LEU A 132 1.07 -0.94 3.92
C LEU A 132 1.09 -2.22 4.74
N SER A 133 -0.01 -2.50 5.44
CA SER A 133 -0.21 -3.83 6.00
C SER A 133 -0.58 -4.77 4.85
N VAL A 134 0.21 -5.81 4.66
CA VAL A 134 -0.02 -6.86 3.65
C VAL A 134 -0.36 -8.13 4.38
N ARG A 135 -1.62 -8.57 4.29
CA ARG A 135 -2.10 -9.78 4.97
C ARG A 135 -2.34 -10.89 3.96
N GLY A 136 -1.78 -12.06 4.23
CA GLY A 136 -2.06 -13.31 3.52
C GLY A 136 -2.74 -14.32 4.46
N TYR A 137 -3.76 -15.03 4.00
CA TYR A 137 -4.53 -15.95 4.83
C TYR A 137 -5.05 -17.18 4.07
N LEU A 138 -5.32 -18.25 4.84
CA LEU A 138 -5.91 -19.49 4.35
C LEU A 138 -7.40 -19.56 4.73
N GLY A 139 -8.29 -19.45 3.73
CA GLY A 139 -9.73 -19.53 3.93
C GLY A 139 -10.31 -18.28 4.59
N LEU A 140 -10.29 -18.21 5.93
CA LEU A 140 -10.81 -17.07 6.69
C LEU A 140 -9.69 -16.04 6.96
N PRO A 141 -9.94 -14.71 6.81
CA PRO A 141 -8.94 -13.67 7.05
C PRO A 141 -8.26 -13.73 8.43
N MET A 142 -8.93 -14.26 9.45
CA MET A 142 -8.35 -14.38 10.80
C MET A 142 -7.22 -15.42 10.90
N LEU A 143 -7.15 -16.37 9.95
CA LEU A 143 -6.14 -17.43 9.92
C LEU A 143 -5.05 -17.10 8.91
N GLY A 144 -4.20 -16.13 9.26
CA GLY A 144 -3.19 -15.60 8.35
C GLY A 144 -2.06 -14.85 9.05
N GLN A 145 -1.14 -14.36 8.24
CA GLN A 145 0.00 -13.55 8.66
C GLN A 145 -0.08 -12.16 8.02
N THR A 146 0.33 -11.15 8.77
CA THR A 146 0.43 -9.78 8.28
C THR A 146 1.89 -9.34 8.33
N GLN A 147 2.35 -8.72 7.26
CA GLN A 147 3.60 -7.99 7.21
C GLN A 147 3.32 -6.50 7.02
N VAL A 148 4.21 -5.64 7.50
CA VAL A 148 4.12 -4.20 7.27
C VAL A 148 5.23 -3.81 6.30
N TRP A 149 4.84 -3.25 5.16
CA TRP A 149 5.76 -2.72 4.17
C TRP A 149 5.83 -1.20 4.29
N THR A 150 6.99 -0.64 3.97
CA THR A 150 7.23 0.80 4.08
C THR A 150 7.28 1.43 2.70
N ARG A 151 6.64 2.59 2.54
CA ARG A 151 6.65 3.32 1.27
C ARG A 151 8.08 3.77 0.93
N LEU A 152 8.42 3.65 -0.33
CA LEU A 152 9.64 4.23 -0.90
C LEU A 152 9.29 5.48 -1.73
N PRO A 153 10.24 6.40 -1.97
CA PRO A 153 10.04 7.54 -2.86
C PRO A 153 9.66 7.11 -4.29
N ASP A 154 8.92 7.95 -5.02
CA ASP A 154 8.47 7.61 -6.38
C ASP A 154 9.63 7.50 -7.38
N GLU A 155 10.74 8.18 -7.11
CA GLU A 155 12.00 8.14 -7.87
C GLU A 155 12.93 6.96 -7.51
N THR A 156 12.47 5.99 -6.73
CA THR A 156 13.26 4.81 -6.31
C THR A 156 13.89 4.06 -7.49
N MET A 157 13.21 4.04 -8.63
CA MET A 157 13.65 3.38 -9.85
C MET A 157 13.14 4.15 -11.06
N ALA A 158 13.98 4.36 -12.07
CA ALA A 158 13.53 5.04 -13.29
C ALA A 158 12.48 4.16 -14.01
N PRO A 159 11.48 4.74 -14.69
CA PRO A 159 10.43 3.96 -15.36
C PRO A 159 10.95 2.90 -16.33
N ALA A 160 12.09 3.15 -17.00
CA ALA A 160 12.72 2.20 -17.92
C ALA A 160 13.40 1.01 -17.22
N ASP A 161 13.71 1.14 -15.93
CA ASP A 161 14.38 0.11 -15.15
C ASP A 161 13.39 -0.77 -14.37
N ILE A 162 12.11 -0.38 -14.31
CA ILE A 162 11.07 -1.19 -13.67
C ILE A 162 10.87 -2.45 -14.50
N PRO A 163 11.15 -3.66 -13.97
CA PRO A 163 10.96 -4.88 -14.73
C PRO A 163 9.51 -4.98 -15.25
N PRO A 164 9.32 -5.35 -16.52
CA PRO A 164 7.98 -5.61 -17.04
C PRO A 164 7.36 -6.80 -16.31
N ASP A 165 6.05 -6.98 -16.42
CA ASP A 165 5.39 -8.17 -15.88
C ASP A 165 5.98 -9.43 -16.52
N SER A 166 6.51 -10.35 -15.71
CA SER A 166 7.29 -11.50 -16.19
C SER A 166 6.45 -12.55 -16.89
N VAL A 167 5.12 -12.39 -16.86
CA VAL A 167 4.13 -13.36 -17.32
C VAL A 167 3.18 -12.75 -18.36
N SER A 168 3.30 -11.45 -18.63
CA SER A 168 2.53 -10.81 -19.70
C SER A 168 2.86 -11.49 -21.02
N PRO A 169 1.86 -11.79 -21.88
CA PRO A 169 2.12 -12.39 -23.18
C PRO A 169 3.09 -11.46 -23.92
N SER A 170 4.28 -11.97 -24.25
CA SER A 170 5.16 -11.26 -25.17
C SER A 170 4.34 -11.01 -26.43
N SER A 171 4.18 -9.74 -26.78
CA SER A 171 3.62 -9.36 -28.06
C SER A 171 4.66 -9.67 -29.14
N ASP A 172 4.81 -10.96 -29.44
CA ASP A 172 5.48 -11.49 -30.64
C ASP A 172 4.45 -11.72 -31.75
#